data_AF-G0U093-F1
#
_entry.id   AF-G0U093-F1
#
_cell.length_a   1.000
_cell.length_b   1.000
_cell.length_c   1.000
_cell.angle_alpha   90.00
_cell.angle_beta   90.00
_cell.angle_gamma   90.00
#
_symmetry.space_group_name_H-M   'P 1'
#
loop_
_entity.id
_entity.type
_entity.pdbx_description
1 polymer ?
#
loop_
_entity_poly.entity_id
_entity_poly.type
_entity_poly.pdbx_seq_one_letter_code
_entity_poly.pdbx_strand_id
1 'polypeptide(L)'
;RTGCQRRQSRLYVISSWGPRRKMLDAIQSSPVVEREQIRHCLDTLLNAKHFLAPIENYVEHLEPLAAFALPDTPNNVGEEEKISSKGPVWVSRAAVTLHEKFHFDPSEYALRELHKSDQPIERLENRVLQVKERKEDAIDMEKPGEALNFLTTQVDLSNDLLLMNKARMELVHLHSSDIQEMKKLVDVIIEDARHSVTLLKRRIDRDKPLVQKDIEGVSQDLQNTTEHIKQLDKVNAEANKAACEAYSRLNDTETELWSVLLDTMKKLLDVSNEKEALARKEMRLRELRARDMALATELLRAQQSYCERLRKSEETIRRWESATELYEAYVEAFVPRLLKKVHDAEEAAKDLYNCEAQSYVRRYEMFEYAVEEGRATRSVHVDRLKIVQRAKLFDVERAQSTLDPHADKYRAELDDAQAKLEEGQAFIDLLEGLAKERRAEVEPILQHVICFNRTMQGQAMIEGAKITEDQRLRDKQNVDDGTRELNEGMRVDTTAVTTTTGVSEVSGFNAVRLTSSSGKMRSTADSNPMMATVAHPHVQARTVGLNHEEAFLEKFKRFTEDEQTALEGCADRVRHTRNELERLGDKYDNTEYVKMLLTQKADLIATATMETTASA
;
A
#
# COMPACT_ATOMS: atom_id res chain seq x y z
N ARG A 1 64.77 47.73 -22.91
CA ARG A 1 64.57 46.24 -22.89
C ARG A 1 63.52 45.76 -21.86
N THR A 2 62.99 46.61 -20.97
CA THR A 2 61.99 46.25 -19.94
C THR A 2 60.51 46.41 -20.36
N GLY A 3 60.23 47.03 -21.52
CA GLY A 3 58.86 47.29 -21.99
C GLY A 3 58.14 46.11 -22.64
N CYS A 4 58.85 45.05 -23.03
CA CYS A 4 58.26 43.92 -23.76
C CYS A 4 57.69 42.84 -22.82
N GLN A 5 58.30 42.62 -21.64
CA GLN A 5 57.81 41.63 -20.67
C GLN A 5 56.51 42.05 -19.95
N ARG A 6 56.27 43.36 -19.73
CA ARG A 6 55.01 43.84 -19.11
C ARG A 6 53.77 43.72 -20.01
N ARG A 7 53.94 43.63 -21.34
CA ARG A 7 52.82 43.44 -22.29
C ARG A 7 52.32 41.99 -22.32
N GLN A 8 53.19 41.00 -22.11
CA GLN A 8 52.79 39.59 -22.10
C GLN A 8 52.04 39.20 -20.81
N SER A 9 52.37 39.81 -19.66
CA SER A 9 51.67 39.53 -18.39
C SER A 9 50.22 40.05 -18.34
N ARG A 10 49.90 41.12 -19.10
CA ARG A 10 48.57 41.76 -19.10
C ARG A 10 47.52 41.04 -19.97
N LEU A 11 47.94 40.22 -20.93
CA LEU A 11 47.03 39.42 -21.78
C LEU A 11 46.66 38.06 -21.16
N TYR A 12 47.47 37.54 -20.22
CA TYR A 12 47.18 36.27 -19.55
C TYR A 12 45.93 36.31 -18.66
N VAL A 13 45.60 37.48 -18.10
CA VAL A 13 44.41 37.67 -17.25
C VAL A 13 43.11 37.41 -18.02
N ILE A 14 43.07 37.60 -19.35
CA ILE A 14 41.85 37.39 -20.15
C ILE A 14 41.70 35.93 -20.61
N SER A 15 42.81 35.19 -20.70
CA SER A 15 42.85 33.81 -21.22
C SER A 15 42.51 32.72 -20.19
N SER A 16 42.69 32.98 -18.89
CA SER A 16 42.40 32.01 -17.81
C SER A 16 40.91 31.88 -17.48
N TRP A 17 40.03 32.61 -18.19
CA TRP A 17 38.60 32.71 -17.88
C TRP A 17 37.74 31.67 -18.59
N GLY A 18 38.30 30.84 -19.48
CA GLY A 18 37.52 29.93 -20.35
C GLY A 18 36.47 29.04 -19.61
N PRO A 19 36.84 28.28 -18.57
CA PRO A 19 35.89 27.47 -17.81
C PRO A 19 34.93 28.30 -16.95
N ARG A 20 35.43 29.39 -16.36
CA ARG A 20 34.66 30.27 -15.47
C ARG A 20 33.64 31.13 -16.22
N ARG A 21 33.95 31.46 -17.48
CA ARG A 21 33.05 32.20 -18.37
C ARG A 21 31.82 31.37 -18.69
N LYS A 22 31.99 30.07 -18.99
CA LYS A 22 30.86 29.14 -19.19
C LYS A 22 29.98 29.02 -17.94
N MET A 23 30.57 28.99 -16.75
CA MET A 23 29.84 28.98 -15.48
C MET A 23 29.05 30.28 -15.28
N LEU A 24 29.69 31.44 -15.47
CA LEU A 24 29.04 32.74 -15.35
C LEU A 24 27.94 32.95 -16.39
N ASP A 25 28.18 32.52 -17.63
CA ASP A 25 27.19 32.56 -18.71
C ASP A 25 25.98 31.67 -18.35
N ALA A 26 26.20 30.49 -17.75
CA ALA A 26 25.13 29.59 -17.30
C ALA A 26 24.33 30.13 -16.09
N ILE A 27 24.97 30.90 -15.21
CA ILE A 27 24.30 31.60 -14.10
C ILE A 27 23.50 32.78 -14.65
N GLN A 28 24.05 33.55 -15.59
CA GLN A 28 23.39 34.72 -16.17
C GLN A 28 22.28 34.37 -17.18
N SER A 29 22.36 33.21 -17.83
CA SER A 29 21.29 32.69 -18.68
C SER A 29 20.13 32.12 -17.89
N SER A 30 20.25 32.04 -16.56
CA SER A 30 19.17 31.52 -15.74
C SER A 30 18.06 32.56 -15.55
N PRO A 31 16.80 32.11 -15.50
CA PRO A 31 15.67 33.00 -15.28
C PRO A 31 15.77 33.67 -13.90
N VAL A 32 15.32 34.92 -13.85
CA VAL A 32 15.27 35.69 -12.62
C VAL A 32 14.15 35.14 -11.75
N VAL A 33 14.53 34.66 -10.57
CA VAL A 33 13.59 34.10 -9.60
C VAL A 33 13.26 35.14 -8.54
N GLU A 34 11.98 35.46 -8.39
CA GLU A 34 11.47 36.32 -7.32
C GLU A 34 11.03 35.49 -6.10
N ARG A 35 11.64 35.78 -4.95
CA ARG A 35 11.38 35.07 -3.69
C ARG A 35 9.90 35.08 -3.28
N GLU A 36 9.25 36.23 -3.44
CA GLU A 36 7.85 36.43 -3.02
C GLU A 36 6.88 35.62 -3.88
N GLN A 37 7.14 35.52 -5.19
CA GLN A 37 6.33 34.73 -6.12
C GLN A 37 6.42 33.23 -5.79
N ILE A 38 7.63 32.71 -5.54
CA ILE A 38 7.82 31.31 -5.13
C ILE A 38 7.15 31.03 -3.80
N ARG A 39 7.34 31.91 -2.82
CA ARG A 39 6.69 31.75 -1.52
C ARG A 39 5.18 31.69 -1.66
N HIS A 40 4.58 32.61 -2.41
CA HIS A 40 3.15 32.62 -2.65
C HIS A 40 2.66 31.34 -3.35
N CYS A 41 3.39 30.84 -4.34
CA CYS A 41 3.07 29.57 -5.01
C CYS A 41 3.11 28.38 -4.04
N LEU A 42 4.22 28.21 -3.30
CA LEU A 42 4.39 27.09 -2.36
C LEU A 42 3.39 27.17 -1.19
N ASP A 43 3.10 28.36 -0.67
CA ASP A 43 2.08 28.56 0.37
C ASP A 43 0.67 28.25 -0.14
N THR A 44 0.37 28.57 -1.41
CA THR A 44 -0.91 28.24 -2.04
C THR A 44 -1.07 26.73 -2.21
N LEU A 45 -0.01 26.05 -2.64
CA LEU A 45 0.03 24.60 -2.75
C LEU A 45 -0.12 23.92 -1.39
N LEU A 46 0.60 24.38 -0.35
CA LEU A 46 0.51 23.86 1.02
C LEU A 46 -0.90 23.97 1.64
N ASN A 47 -1.66 24.99 1.25
CA ASN A 47 -2.98 25.29 1.81
C ASN A 47 -4.14 24.81 0.92
N ALA A 48 -3.85 24.25 -0.26
CA ALA A 48 -4.87 23.75 -1.17
C ALA A 48 -5.57 22.51 -0.56
N LYS A 49 -6.88 22.65 -0.29
CA LYS A 49 -7.71 21.57 0.30
C LYS A 49 -8.15 20.53 -0.74
N HIS A 50 -8.45 20.97 -1.97
CA HIS A 50 -8.91 20.10 -3.05
C HIS A 50 -8.33 20.56 -4.38
N PHE A 51 -7.71 19.65 -5.13
CA PHE A 51 -7.51 19.81 -6.57
C PHE A 51 -8.70 19.19 -7.30
N LEU A 52 -9.72 20.00 -7.55
CA LEU A 52 -10.84 19.67 -8.44
C LEU A 52 -10.67 20.28 -9.85
N ALA A 53 -9.60 21.05 -10.08
CA ALA A 53 -9.32 21.74 -11.33
C ALA A 53 -8.10 21.12 -12.05
N PRO A 54 -8.03 21.20 -13.39
CA PRO A 54 -6.91 20.63 -14.16
C PRO A 54 -5.58 21.20 -13.68
N ILE A 55 -4.55 20.36 -13.65
CA ILE A 55 -3.15 20.69 -13.31
C ILE A 55 -2.70 21.97 -14.05
N GLU A 56 -3.26 22.22 -15.24
CA GLU A 56 -3.10 23.38 -16.12
C GLU A 56 -3.20 24.73 -15.39
N ASN A 57 -4.12 24.92 -14.45
CA ASN A 57 -4.24 26.17 -13.69
C ASN A 57 -3.07 26.40 -12.71
N TYR A 58 -2.37 25.34 -12.34
CA TYR A 58 -1.23 25.39 -11.42
C TYR A 58 0.11 25.35 -12.17
N VAL A 59 0.12 24.91 -13.44
CA VAL A 59 1.32 24.97 -14.29
C VAL A 59 1.81 26.41 -14.44
N GLU A 60 0.89 27.38 -14.62
CA GLU A 60 1.24 28.81 -14.65
C GLU A 60 1.84 29.28 -13.32
N HIS A 61 1.32 28.80 -12.19
CA HIS A 61 1.85 29.14 -10.87
C HIS A 61 3.19 28.45 -10.55
N LEU A 62 3.54 27.36 -11.24
CA LEU A 62 4.76 26.57 -11.05
C LEU A 62 5.89 26.95 -12.03
N GLU A 63 5.61 27.80 -13.02
CA GLU A 63 6.60 28.35 -13.95
C GLU A 63 7.81 28.98 -13.22
N PRO A 64 7.64 29.73 -12.10
CA PRO A 64 8.76 30.26 -11.31
C PRO A 64 9.64 29.17 -10.67
N LEU A 65 9.11 27.96 -10.45
CA LEU A 65 9.85 26.80 -9.93
C LEU A 65 10.50 25.97 -11.05
N ALA A 66 9.94 26.00 -12.26
CA ALA A 66 10.51 25.36 -13.46
C ALA A 66 11.85 26.00 -13.86
N ALA A 67 12.09 27.24 -13.45
CA ALA A 67 13.37 27.94 -13.52
C ALA A 67 14.57 27.17 -12.95
N PHE A 68 14.34 26.27 -11.98
CA PHE A 68 15.38 25.49 -11.29
C PHE A 68 15.72 24.17 -11.99
N ALA A 69 15.71 24.14 -13.32
CA ALA A 69 16.15 22.97 -14.07
C ALA A 69 17.62 22.67 -13.77
N LEU A 70 17.89 21.55 -13.12
CA LEU A 70 19.25 21.09 -12.85
C LEU A 70 19.60 19.94 -13.79
N PRO A 71 20.71 20.04 -14.55
CA PRO A 71 21.26 18.87 -15.21
C PRO A 71 21.68 17.87 -14.13
N ASP A 72 21.12 16.67 -14.19
CA ASP A 72 21.46 15.59 -13.27
C ASP A 72 22.88 15.12 -13.61
N THR A 73 23.89 15.69 -12.94
CA THR A 73 25.26 15.19 -13.09
C THR A 73 25.41 14.00 -12.15
N PRO A 74 25.67 12.78 -12.66
CA PRO A 74 25.84 11.62 -11.82
C PRO A 74 27.02 11.87 -10.87
N ASN A 75 26.71 12.11 -9.60
CA ASN A 75 27.72 12.09 -8.55
C ASN A 75 28.12 10.63 -8.33
N ASN A 76 29.13 10.16 -9.06
CA ASN A 76 30.35 9.60 -8.48
C ASN A 76 31.19 8.89 -9.55
N VAL A 77 32.45 9.28 -9.54
CA VAL A 77 33.60 8.49 -10.00
C VAL A 77 33.51 7.10 -9.35
N GLY A 78 33.23 6.03 -10.11
CA GLY A 78 33.50 4.66 -9.64
C GLY A 78 32.59 3.53 -10.08
N GLU A 79 31.34 3.76 -10.54
CA GLU A 79 30.44 2.65 -10.90
C GLU A 79 29.87 2.84 -12.32
N GLU A 80 30.66 2.40 -13.29
CA GLU A 80 30.16 2.03 -14.61
C GLU A 80 29.30 0.78 -14.46
N GLU A 81 28.00 0.92 -14.24
CA GLU A 81 26.98 0.02 -14.81
C GLU A 81 25.56 0.51 -14.44
N LYS A 82 24.78 0.83 -15.48
CA LYS A 82 23.36 1.26 -15.47
C LYS A 82 23.04 2.71 -15.10
N ILE A 83 23.71 3.66 -15.75
CA ILE A 83 23.20 5.04 -15.82
C ILE A 83 22.07 5.09 -16.85
N SER A 84 20.84 4.79 -16.41
CA SER A 84 19.66 5.35 -17.05
C SER A 84 19.85 6.86 -17.04
N SER A 85 19.92 7.49 -18.21
CA SER A 85 19.97 8.94 -18.36
C SER A 85 18.70 9.57 -17.76
N LYS A 86 18.68 9.77 -16.43
CA LYS A 86 17.66 10.58 -15.79
C LYS A 86 17.83 11.99 -16.38
N GLY A 87 16.77 12.47 -17.03
CA GLY A 87 16.73 13.81 -17.61
C GLY A 87 16.92 14.89 -16.53
N PRO A 88 16.89 16.18 -16.91
CA PRO A 88 17.00 17.27 -15.93
C PRO A 88 15.99 17.11 -14.79
N VAL A 89 16.44 17.33 -13.56
CA VAL A 89 15.61 17.30 -12.36
C VAL A 89 14.87 18.63 -12.27
N TRP A 90 13.54 18.56 -12.21
CA TRP A 90 12.66 19.73 -12.13
C TRP A 90 12.01 19.80 -10.76
N VAL A 91 12.31 20.87 -10.02
CA VAL A 91 11.74 21.16 -8.70
C VAL A 91 10.22 21.32 -8.78
N SER A 92 9.73 21.97 -9.85
CA SER A 92 8.30 22.08 -10.13
C SER A 92 7.64 20.72 -10.29
N ARG A 93 8.27 19.78 -11.01
CA ARG A 93 7.75 18.42 -11.19
C ARG A 93 7.69 17.67 -9.87
N ALA A 94 8.74 17.75 -9.05
CA ALA A 94 8.77 17.11 -7.74
C ALA A 94 7.66 17.64 -6.81
N ALA A 95 7.44 18.96 -6.81
CA ALA A 95 6.34 19.59 -6.06
C ALA A 95 4.95 19.14 -6.53
N VAL A 96 4.73 19.09 -7.85
CA VAL A 96 3.48 18.59 -8.43
C VAL A 96 3.23 17.14 -8.02
N THR A 97 4.23 16.27 -8.16
CA THR A 97 4.07 14.85 -7.84
C THR A 97 3.77 14.61 -6.37
N LEU A 98 4.35 15.40 -5.45
CA LEU A 98 4.02 15.36 -4.02
C LEU A 98 2.54 15.71 -3.80
N HIS A 99 2.05 16.77 -4.42
CA HIS A 99 0.66 17.19 -4.29
C HIS A 99 -0.35 16.25 -4.96
N GLU A 100 -0.07 15.77 -6.18
CA GLU A 100 -0.93 14.81 -6.87
C GLU A 100 -1.15 13.56 -6.02
N LYS A 101 -0.08 13.01 -5.43
CA LYS A 101 -0.19 11.84 -4.56
C LYS A 101 -0.84 12.15 -3.22
N PHE A 102 -0.73 13.38 -2.72
CA PHE A 102 -1.47 13.79 -1.54
C PHE A 102 -2.99 13.86 -1.78
N HIS A 103 -3.45 14.17 -2.99
CA HIS A 103 -4.87 14.23 -3.31
C HIS A 103 -5.46 12.93 -3.83
N PHE A 104 -4.63 12.01 -4.31
CA PHE A 104 -5.06 10.66 -4.65
C PHE A 104 -5.57 9.92 -3.40
N ASP A 105 -6.74 9.29 -3.51
CA ASP A 105 -7.31 8.42 -2.48
C ASP A 105 -7.59 7.03 -3.07
N PRO A 106 -6.77 6.01 -2.75
CA PRO A 106 -7.00 4.64 -3.23
C PRO A 106 -8.27 4.01 -2.64
N SER A 107 -8.85 4.60 -1.59
CA SER A 107 -10.01 4.08 -0.87
C SER A 107 -11.33 4.38 -1.59
N GLU A 108 -11.37 5.41 -2.44
CA GLU A 108 -12.61 5.90 -3.03
C GLU A 108 -13.32 4.83 -3.87
N TYR A 109 -12.58 4.07 -4.67
CA TYR A 109 -13.15 2.99 -5.48
C TYR A 109 -13.55 1.78 -4.63
N ALA A 110 -12.61 1.26 -3.82
CA ALA A 110 -12.83 0.05 -3.04
C ALA A 110 -13.97 0.20 -2.04
N LEU A 111 -14.02 1.33 -1.31
CA LEU A 111 -15.12 1.59 -0.38
C LEU A 111 -16.45 1.73 -1.11
N ARG A 112 -16.51 2.39 -2.26
CA ARG A 112 -17.76 2.48 -3.03
C ARG A 112 -18.30 1.11 -3.46
N GLU A 113 -17.44 0.21 -3.91
CA GLU A 113 -17.84 -1.14 -4.30
C GLU A 113 -18.25 -2.00 -3.08
N LEU A 114 -17.59 -1.83 -1.93
CA LEU A 114 -18.02 -2.46 -0.68
C LEU A 114 -19.41 -1.95 -0.26
N HIS A 115 -19.65 -0.65 -0.28
CA HIS A 115 -20.96 -0.08 0.07
C HIS A 115 -22.10 -0.57 -0.83
N LYS A 116 -21.83 -0.82 -2.12
CA LYS A 116 -22.81 -1.40 -3.04
C LYS A 116 -23.20 -2.84 -2.66
N SER A 117 -22.27 -3.60 -2.07
CA SER A 117 -22.48 -5.00 -1.69
C SER A 117 -23.05 -5.20 -0.29
N ASP A 118 -23.09 -4.16 0.55
CA ASP A 118 -23.68 -4.24 1.91
C ASP A 118 -25.16 -4.64 1.89
N GLN A 119 -25.98 -3.95 1.09
CA GLN A 119 -27.42 -4.24 1.00
C GLN A 119 -27.73 -5.65 0.44
N PRO A 120 -27.11 -6.11 -0.67
CA PRO A 120 -27.28 -7.48 -1.14
C PRO A 120 -26.92 -8.53 -0.10
N ILE A 121 -25.83 -8.34 0.65
CA ILE A 121 -25.38 -9.28 1.68
C ILE A 121 -26.37 -9.33 2.84
N GLU A 122 -26.81 -8.18 3.33
CA GLU A 122 -27.81 -8.12 4.40
C GLU A 122 -29.13 -8.80 3.99
N ARG A 123 -29.58 -8.57 2.75
CA ARG A 123 -30.77 -9.25 2.21
C ARG A 123 -30.58 -10.76 2.12
N LEU A 124 -29.41 -11.22 1.68
CA LEU A 124 -29.12 -12.64 1.56
C LEU A 124 -29.03 -13.31 2.94
N GLU A 125 -28.37 -12.66 3.90
CA GLU A 125 -28.29 -13.10 5.29
C GLU A 125 -29.69 -13.20 5.94
N ASN A 126 -30.54 -12.19 5.74
CA ASN A 126 -31.94 -12.23 6.19
C ASN A 126 -32.73 -13.36 5.54
N ARG A 127 -32.48 -13.68 4.27
CA ARG A 127 -33.10 -14.84 3.60
C ARG A 127 -32.62 -16.17 4.20
N VAL A 128 -31.34 -16.30 4.56
CA VAL A 128 -30.82 -17.50 5.26
C VAL A 128 -31.55 -17.69 6.58
N LEU A 129 -31.72 -16.62 7.36
CA LEU A 129 -32.43 -16.67 8.64
C LEU A 129 -33.92 -17.01 8.47
N GLN A 130 -34.61 -16.41 7.49
CA GLN A 130 -36.01 -16.74 7.18
C GLN A 130 -36.20 -18.20 6.76
N VAL A 131 -35.26 -18.75 5.97
CA VAL A 131 -35.32 -20.17 5.58
C VAL A 131 -35.06 -21.07 6.78
N LYS A 132 -34.15 -20.68 7.69
CA LYS A 132 -33.94 -21.39 8.95
C LYS A 132 -35.22 -21.43 9.78
N GLU A 133 -35.91 -20.30 9.95
CA GLU A 133 -37.19 -20.23 10.68
C GLU A 133 -38.25 -21.13 10.03
N ARG A 134 -38.45 -21.05 8.71
CA ARG A 134 -39.40 -21.91 7.98
C ARG A 134 -39.07 -23.40 8.09
N LYS A 135 -37.78 -23.74 8.14
CA LYS A 135 -37.34 -25.10 8.39
C LYS A 135 -37.72 -25.55 9.80
N GLU A 136 -37.47 -24.73 10.81
CA GLU A 136 -37.88 -25.01 12.20
C GLU A 136 -39.40 -25.19 12.31
N ASP A 137 -40.20 -24.31 11.68
CA ASP A 137 -41.66 -24.44 11.61
C ASP A 137 -42.09 -25.76 10.92
N ALA A 138 -41.41 -26.16 9.84
CA ALA A 138 -41.71 -27.42 9.14
C ALA A 138 -41.36 -28.66 9.98
N ILE A 139 -40.32 -28.57 10.82
CA ILE A 139 -39.98 -29.62 11.80
C ILE A 139 -41.07 -29.71 12.87
N ASP A 140 -41.51 -28.58 13.40
CA ASP A 140 -42.55 -28.52 14.43
C ASP A 140 -43.92 -29.01 13.91
N MET A 141 -44.20 -28.80 12.63
CA MET A 141 -45.39 -29.30 11.94
C MET A 141 -45.26 -30.75 11.46
N GLU A 142 -44.18 -31.45 11.81
CA GLU A 142 -43.89 -32.85 11.43
C GLU A 142 -43.88 -33.10 9.92
N LYS A 143 -43.39 -32.13 9.14
CA LYS A 143 -43.29 -32.22 7.67
C LYS A 143 -41.84 -32.40 7.22
N PRO A 144 -41.31 -33.64 7.23
CA PRO A 144 -39.89 -33.90 6.98
C PRO A 144 -39.45 -33.55 5.56
N GLY A 145 -40.30 -33.70 4.55
CA GLY A 145 -39.97 -33.35 3.16
C GLY A 145 -39.80 -31.84 2.94
N GLU A 146 -40.67 -31.03 3.54
CA GLU A 146 -40.57 -29.56 3.49
C GLU A 146 -39.33 -29.08 4.28
N ALA A 147 -39.09 -29.65 5.46
CA ALA A 147 -37.91 -29.35 6.27
C ALA A 147 -36.59 -29.69 5.55
N LEU A 148 -36.52 -30.84 4.87
CA LEU A 148 -35.39 -31.26 4.06
C LEU A 148 -35.12 -30.30 2.89
N ASN A 149 -36.16 -29.82 2.23
CA ASN A 149 -36.03 -28.84 1.14
C ASN A 149 -35.55 -27.49 1.67
N PHE A 150 -36.12 -27.00 2.77
CA PHE A 150 -35.67 -25.74 3.38
C PHE A 150 -34.22 -25.83 3.86
N LEU A 151 -33.80 -26.96 4.43
CA LEU A 151 -32.42 -27.19 4.85
C LEU A 151 -31.44 -27.16 3.66
N THR A 152 -31.78 -27.79 2.53
CA THR A 152 -30.99 -27.68 1.29
C THR A 152 -30.88 -26.22 0.84
N THR A 153 -32.00 -25.50 0.80
CA THR A 153 -31.96 -24.06 0.43
C THR A 153 -31.20 -23.20 1.44
N GLN A 154 -31.17 -23.57 2.72
CA GLN A 154 -30.39 -22.88 3.75
C GLN A 154 -28.90 -23.04 3.49
N VAL A 155 -28.45 -24.26 3.13
CA VAL A 155 -27.06 -24.54 2.77
C VAL A 155 -26.67 -23.76 1.51
N ASP A 156 -27.49 -23.79 0.46
CA ASP A 156 -27.19 -23.08 -0.79
C ASP A 156 -27.06 -21.56 -0.57
N LEU A 157 -28.04 -20.95 0.12
CA LEU A 157 -28.02 -19.50 0.38
C LEU A 157 -26.88 -19.09 1.33
N SER A 158 -26.51 -19.95 2.29
CA SER A 158 -25.37 -19.68 3.18
C SER A 158 -24.03 -19.85 2.45
N ASN A 159 -23.92 -20.78 1.49
CA ASN A 159 -22.76 -20.89 0.61
C ASN A 159 -22.64 -19.67 -0.33
N ASP A 160 -23.75 -19.21 -0.92
CA ASP A 160 -23.77 -17.96 -1.72
C ASP A 160 -23.32 -16.75 -0.90
N LEU A 161 -23.73 -16.70 0.36
CA LEU A 161 -23.32 -15.65 1.30
C LEU A 161 -21.82 -15.68 1.59
N LEU A 162 -21.21 -16.86 1.69
CA LEU A 162 -19.76 -17.01 1.81
C LEU A 162 -19.03 -16.59 0.55
N LEU A 163 -19.54 -16.94 -0.63
CA LEU A 163 -18.95 -16.56 -1.91
C LEU A 163 -18.96 -15.03 -2.10
N MET A 164 -20.06 -14.37 -1.73
CA MET A 164 -20.13 -12.90 -1.73
C MET A 164 -19.10 -12.28 -0.78
N ASN A 165 -18.92 -12.85 0.41
CA ASN A 165 -17.89 -12.41 1.36
C ASN A 165 -16.48 -12.65 0.85
N LYS A 166 -16.24 -13.77 0.17
CA LYS A 166 -14.95 -14.06 -0.45
C LYS A 166 -14.59 -12.97 -1.47
N ALA A 167 -15.54 -12.58 -2.32
CA ALA A 167 -15.33 -11.48 -3.28
C ALA A 167 -15.03 -10.13 -2.57
N ARG A 168 -15.67 -9.85 -1.43
CA ARG A 168 -15.34 -8.67 -0.62
C ARG A 168 -13.93 -8.74 -0.02
N MET A 169 -13.53 -9.88 0.52
CA MET A 169 -12.17 -10.09 1.03
C MET A 169 -11.12 -9.91 -0.07
N GLU A 170 -11.39 -10.38 -1.29
CA GLU A 170 -10.52 -10.15 -2.46
C GLU A 170 -10.41 -8.66 -2.82
N LEU A 171 -11.52 -7.91 -2.77
CA LEU A 171 -11.52 -6.46 -2.99
C LEU A 171 -10.74 -5.70 -1.90
N VAL A 172 -10.86 -6.10 -0.64
CA VAL A 172 -10.07 -5.52 0.46
C VAL A 172 -8.59 -5.85 0.31
N HIS A 173 -8.26 -7.05 -0.17
CA HIS A 173 -6.88 -7.44 -0.45
C HIS A 173 -6.29 -6.57 -1.58
N LEU A 174 -7.05 -6.33 -2.66
CA LEU A 174 -6.66 -5.43 -3.73
C LEU A 174 -6.42 -4.00 -3.22
N HIS A 175 -7.34 -3.47 -2.41
CA HIS A 175 -7.19 -2.16 -1.78
C HIS A 175 -5.92 -2.07 -0.90
N SER A 176 -5.64 -3.12 -0.13
CA SER A 176 -4.42 -3.20 0.68
C SER A 176 -3.15 -3.20 -0.19
N SER A 177 -3.18 -3.88 -1.35
CA SER A 177 -2.10 -3.86 -2.34
C SER A 177 -1.90 -2.47 -2.92
N ASP A 178 -2.99 -1.79 -3.32
CA ASP A 178 -2.93 -0.42 -3.88
C ASP A 178 -2.32 0.57 -2.89
N ILE A 179 -2.61 0.45 -1.59
CA ILE A 179 -1.99 1.27 -0.54
C ILE A 179 -0.49 0.97 -0.41
N GLN A 180 -0.08 -0.30 -0.49
CA GLN A 180 1.34 -0.65 -0.45
C GLN A 180 2.10 -0.11 -1.67
N GLU A 181 1.47 -0.14 -2.86
CA GLU A 181 2.03 0.47 -4.06
C GLU A 181 2.11 1.99 -3.94
N MET A 182 1.06 2.63 -3.43
CA MET A 182 1.06 4.07 -3.14
C MET A 182 2.20 4.45 -2.19
N LYS A 183 2.43 3.66 -1.13
CA LYS A 183 3.55 3.89 -0.20
C LYS A 183 4.90 3.85 -0.89
N LYS A 184 5.17 2.81 -1.71
CA LYS A 184 6.40 2.71 -2.48
C LYS A 184 6.59 3.90 -3.42
N LEU A 185 5.53 4.32 -4.10
CA LEU A 185 5.56 5.50 -4.97
C LEU A 185 5.83 6.79 -4.19
N VAL A 186 5.19 6.96 -3.03
CA VAL A 186 5.40 8.10 -2.14
C VAL A 186 6.83 8.15 -1.63
N ASP A 187 7.43 7.02 -1.24
CA ASP A 187 8.82 6.94 -0.80
C ASP A 187 9.78 7.43 -1.90
N VAL A 188 9.59 6.96 -3.14
CA VAL A 188 10.38 7.41 -4.31
C VAL A 188 10.21 8.91 -4.57
N ILE A 189 8.99 9.44 -4.46
CA ILE A 189 8.73 10.87 -4.67
C ILE A 189 9.37 11.72 -3.57
N ILE A 190 9.35 11.26 -2.32
CA ILE A 190 10.01 11.92 -1.19
C ILE A 190 11.52 11.93 -1.40
N GLU A 191 12.10 10.81 -1.83
CA GLU A 191 13.51 10.71 -2.19
C GLU A 191 13.88 11.67 -3.31
N ASP A 192 13.10 11.71 -4.40
CA ASP A 192 13.32 12.62 -5.53
C ASP A 192 13.21 14.10 -5.10
N ALA A 193 12.22 14.45 -4.27
CA ALA A 193 12.06 15.81 -3.75
C ALA A 193 13.24 16.22 -2.86
N ARG A 194 13.66 15.37 -1.93
CA ARG A 194 14.86 15.60 -1.10
C ARG A 194 16.13 15.67 -1.95
N HIS A 195 16.25 14.80 -2.96
CA HIS A 195 17.38 14.80 -3.88
C HIS A 195 17.48 16.13 -4.63
N SER A 196 16.36 16.68 -5.11
CA SER A 196 16.34 17.98 -5.78
C SER A 196 16.84 19.13 -4.88
N VAL A 197 16.48 19.14 -3.59
CA VAL A 197 17.02 20.08 -2.58
C VAL A 197 18.54 19.91 -2.46
N THR A 198 19.04 18.66 -2.35
CA THR A 198 20.48 18.42 -2.21
C THR A 198 21.28 18.87 -3.44
N LEU A 199 20.73 18.69 -4.65
CA LEU A 199 21.38 19.14 -5.88
C LEU A 199 21.44 20.67 -5.97
N LEU A 200 20.37 21.37 -5.58
CA LEU A 200 20.34 22.83 -5.50
C LEU A 200 21.40 23.36 -4.54
N LYS A 201 21.44 22.82 -3.31
CA LYS A 201 22.44 23.19 -2.30
C LYS A 201 23.87 22.95 -2.80
N ARG A 202 24.16 21.77 -3.35
CA ARG A 202 25.48 21.45 -3.92
C ARG A 202 25.92 22.43 -5.00
N ARG A 203 25.00 22.88 -5.86
CA ARG A 203 25.31 23.87 -6.89
C ARG A 203 25.64 25.23 -6.27
N ILE A 204 24.86 25.67 -5.28
CA ILE A 204 25.09 26.92 -4.56
C ILE A 204 26.43 26.86 -3.80
N ASP A 205 26.69 25.78 -3.08
CA ASP A 205 27.93 25.58 -2.30
C ASP A 205 29.18 25.56 -3.18
N ARG A 206 29.06 25.09 -4.43
CA ARG A 206 30.15 25.11 -5.41
C ARG A 206 30.37 26.49 -6.00
N ASP A 207 29.30 27.15 -6.47
CA ASP A 207 29.39 28.34 -7.30
C ASP A 207 29.56 29.63 -6.46
N LYS A 208 28.95 29.71 -5.26
CA LYS A 208 29.01 30.87 -4.34
C LYS A 208 30.43 31.27 -3.92
N PRO A 209 31.27 30.38 -3.35
CA PRO A 209 32.62 30.77 -2.90
C PRO A 209 33.54 31.15 -4.06
N LEU A 210 33.33 30.55 -5.24
CA LEU A 210 34.10 30.88 -6.45
C LEU A 210 33.81 32.30 -6.93
N VAL A 211 32.53 32.69 -6.97
CA VAL A 211 32.13 34.06 -7.35
C VAL A 211 32.61 35.08 -6.31
N GLN A 212 32.50 34.78 -5.01
CA GLN A 212 32.99 35.67 -3.95
C GLN A 212 34.50 35.91 -4.04
N LYS A 213 35.28 34.85 -4.23
CA LYS A 213 36.74 34.96 -4.41
C LYS A 213 37.12 35.78 -5.65
N ASP A 214 36.34 35.65 -6.73
CA ASP A 214 36.59 36.40 -7.95
C ASP A 214 36.21 37.88 -7.80
N ILE A 215 35.15 38.20 -7.05
CA ILE A 215 34.81 39.59 -6.70
C ILE A 215 35.93 40.22 -5.88
N GLU A 216 36.44 39.51 -4.86
CA GLU A 216 37.55 39.97 -4.04
C GLU A 216 38.80 40.22 -4.89
N GLY A 217 39.18 39.26 -5.74
CA GLY A 217 40.34 39.38 -6.63
C GLY A 217 40.25 40.58 -7.58
N VAL A 218 39.10 40.77 -8.23
CA VAL A 218 38.92 41.89 -9.16
C VAL A 218 38.80 43.22 -8.40
N SER A 219 38.25 43.23 -7.18
CA SER A 219 38.23 44.43 -6.35
C SER A 219 39.64 44.90 -5.98
N GLN A 220 40.55 43.97 -5.69
CA GLN A 220 41.96 44.27 -5.46
C GLN A 220 42.64 44.77 -6.74
N ASP A 221 42.34 44.16 -7.89
CA ASP A 221 42.86 44.62 -9.18
C ASP A 221 42.38 46.03 -9.54
N LEU A 222 41.13 46.37 -9.22
CA LEU A 222 40.58 47.74 -9.37
C LEU A 222 41.31 48.74 -8.47
N GLN A 223 41.61 48.38 -7.22
CA GLN A 223 42.40 49.24 -6.34
C GLN A 223 43.81 49.44 -6.92
N ASN A 224 44.48 48.38 -7.35
CA ASN A 224 45.81 48.45 -7.94
C ASN A 224 45.84 49.31 -9.22
N THR A 225 44.84 49.18 -10.11
CA THR A 225 44.78 49.99 -11.34
C THR A 225 44.42 51.45 -11.08
N THR A 226 43.52 51.73 -10.13
CA THR A 226 43.22 53.12 -9.73
C THR A 226 44.42 53.81 -9.08
N GLU A 227 45.20 53.10 -8.25
CA GLU A 227 46.46 53.61 -7.71
C GLU A 227 47.50 53.86 -8.81
N HIS A 228 47.62 52.95 -9.79
CA HIS A 228 48.52 53.12 -10.92
C HIS A 228 48.14 54.33 -11.80
N ILE A 229 46.85 54.57 -12.03
CA ILE A 229 46.36 55.78 -12.72
C ILE A 229 46.74 57.04 -11.94
N LYS A 230 46.50 57.08 -10.62
CA LYS A 230 46.91 58.20 -9.75
C LYS A 230 48.42 58.46 -9.83
N GLN A 231 49.24 57.41 -9.85
CA GLN A 231 50.69 57.53 -10.01
C GLN A 231 51.06 58.11 -11.38
N LEU A 232 50.44 57.63 -12.46
CA LEU A 232 50.67 58.16 -13.80
C LEU A 232 50.24 59.63 -13.94
N ASP A 233 49.12 60.03 -13.33
CA ASP A 233 48.67 61.43 -13.28
C ASP A 233 49.69 62.31 -12.57
N LYS A 234 50.23 61.83 -11.44
CA LYS A 234 51.28 62.52 -10.70
C LYS A 234 52.55 62.69 -11.54
N VAL A 235 53.01 61.61 -12.18
CA VAL A 235 54.17 61.64 -13.09
C VAL A 235 53.92 62.58 -14.26
N ASN A 236 52.71 62.61 -14.81
CA ASN A 236 52.35 63.50 -15.91
C ASN A 236 52.34 64.97 -15.48
N ALA A 237 51.82 65.27 -14.29
CA ALA A 237 51.84 66.61 -13.71
C ALA A 237 53.27 67.09 -13.40
N GLU A 238 54.10 66.24 -12.80
CA GLU A 238 55.51 66.54 -12.51
C GLU A 238 56.31 66.77 -13.80
N ALA A 239 56.15 65.92 -14.80
CA ALA A 239 56.83 66.07 -16.08
C ALA A 239 56.31 67.27 -16.89
N ASN A 240 55.03 67.65 -16.77
CA ASN A 240 54.52 68.89 -17.36
C ASN A 240 55.10 70.13 -16.66
N LYS A 241 55.21 70.11 -15.33
CA LYS A 241 55.86 71.17 -14.56
C LYS A 241 57.32 71.32 -14.97
N ALA A 242 58.07 70.21 -15.04
CA ALA A 242 59.46 70.20 -15.49
C ALA A 242 59.63 70.67 -16.94
N ALA A 243 58.71 70.30 -17.85
CA ALA A 243 58.72 70.78 -19.24
C ALA A 243 58.46 72.30 -19.32
N CYS A 244 57.53 72.82 -18.52
CA CYS A 244 57.27 74.27 -18.44
C CYS A 244 58.48 75.03 -17.86
N GLU A 245 59.11 74.52 -16.80
CA GLU A 245 60.33 75.10 -16.21
C GLU A 245 61.52 75.04 -17.19
N ALA A 246 61.68 73.96 -17.95
CA ALA A 246 62.71 73.86 -18.98
C ALA A 246 62.45 74.83 -20.14
N TYR A 247 61.19 74.99 -20.55
CA TYR A 247 60.80 75.95 -21.58
C TYR A 247 60.97 77.40 -21.11
N SER A 248 60.65 77.73 -19.86
CA SER A 248 60.83 79.07 -19.31
C SER A 248 62.30 79.46 -19.18
N ARG A 249 63.18 78.54 -18.74
CA ARG A 249 64.64 78.79 -18.71
C ARG A 249 65.22 79.08 -20.10
N LEU A 250 64.72 78.41 -21.13
CA LEU A 250 65.08 78.70 -22.53
C LEU A 250 64.49 80.02 -23.03
N ASN A 251 63.38 80.48 -22.45
CA ASN A 251 62.76 81.77 -22.76
C ASN A 251 63.48 82.95 -22.07
N ASP A 252 63.99 82.74 -20.85
CA ASP A 252 64.75 83.75 -20.11
C ASP A 252 66.10 84.04 -20.80
N THR A 253 66.79 82.99 -21.27
CA THR A 253 68.00 83.12 -22.10
C THR A 253 67.74 83.78 -23.47
N GLU A 254 66.52 83.67 -24.00
CA GLU A 254 66.08 84.37 -25.21
C GLU A 254 65.90 85.88 -24.94
N THR A 255 65.27 86.27 -23.82
CA THR A 255 65.08 87.67 -23.43
C THR A 255 66.38 88.42 -23.15
N GLU A 256 67.39 87.76 -22.60
CA GLU A 256 68.73 88.34 -22.39
C GLU A 256 69.45 88.61 -23.71
N LEU A 257 69.22 87.80 -24.75
CA LEU A 257 69.85 87.92 -26.07
C LEU A 257 69.12 88.88 -27.02
N TRP A 258 67.88 89.30 -26.74
CA TRP A 258 67.21 90.42 -27.43
C TRP A 258 67.95 91.76 -27.22
N SER A 259 68.79 91.87 -26.19
CA SER A 259 69.67 93.03 -25.99
C SER A 259 70.92 93.03 -26.89
N VAL A 260 71.22 91.92 -27.57
CA VAL A 260 72.42 91.70 -28.42
C VAL A 260 72.05 91.52 -29.91
N LEU A 261 70.80 91.88 -30.27
CA LEU A 261 70.09 91.56 -31.51
C LEU A 261 70.78 91.92 -32.85
N LEU A 262 71.78 92.80 -32.86
CA LEU A 262 72.35 93.31 -34.11
C LEU A 262 73.42 92.41 -34.76
N ASP A 263 74.10 91.52 -34.02
CA ASP A 263 75.32 90.87 -34.56
C ASP A 263 75.23 89.36 -34.89
N THR A 264 74.15 88.64 -34.57
CA THR A 264 74.19 87.15 -34.63
C THR A 264 72.98 86.47 -35.28
N MET A 265 72.44 87.03 -36.37
CA MET A 265 71.33 86.41 -37.13
C MET A 265 71.58 84.97 -37.63
N LYS A 266 72.83 84.46 -37.65
CA LYS A 266 73.15 83.06 -37.97
C LYS A 266 73.07 82.08 -36.79
N LYS A 267 73.18 82.53 -35.53
CA LYS A 267 73.07 81.68 -34.33
C LYS A 267 71.62 81.47 -33.87
N LEU A 268 70.69 82.33 -34.31
CA LEU A 268 69.24 82.20 -34.06
C LEU A 268 68.63 80.92 -34.64
N LEU A 269 69.18 80.43 -35.76
CA LEU A 269 68.65 79.24 -36.44
C LEU A 269 68.95 77.97 -35.63
N ASP A 270 70.14 77.87 -35.02
CA ASP A 270 70.54 76.72 -34.21
C ASP A 270 69.75 76.63 -32.89
N VAL A 271 69.51 77.75 -32.21
CA VAL A 271 68.68 77.79 -30.98
C VAL A 271 67.21 77.51 -31.30
N SER A 272 66.69 78.00 -32.43
CA SER A 272 65.35 77.64 -32.90
C SER A 272 65.24 76.14 -33.20
N ASN A 273 66.25 75.55 -33.84
CA ASN A 273 66.31 74.11 -34.13
C ASN A 273 66.35 73.26 -32.85
N GLU A 274 67.07 73.72 -31.81
CA GLU A 274 67.09 73.07 -30.49
C GLU A 274 65.73 73.18 -29.76
N LYS A 275 65.06 74.34 -29.86
CA LYS A 275 63.68 74.54 -29.36
C LYS A 275 62.70 73.57 -30.05
N GLU A 276 62.84 73.43 -31.37
CA GLU A 276 62.02 72.51 -32.15
C GLU A 276 62.32 71.04 -31.80
N ALA A 277 63.59 70.68 -31.62
CA ALA A 277 64.00 69.33 -31.21
C ALA A 277 63.48 68.96 -29.81
N LEU A 278 63.54 69.88 -28.84
CA LEU A 278 62.98 69.70 -27.51
C LEU A 278 61.45 69.62 -27.54
N ALA A 279 60.79 70.49 -28.30
CA ALA A 279 59.34 70.43 -28.48
C ALA A 279 58.89 69.10 -29.10
N ARG A 280 59.60 68.60 -30.13
CA ARG A 280 59.35 67.29 -30.74
C ARG A 280 59.59 66.14 -29.75
N LYS A 281 60.63 66.22 -28.91
CA LYS A 281 60.93 65.21 -27.88
C LYS A 281 59.87 65.17 -26.79
N GLU A 282 59.46 66.34 -26.28
CA GLU A 282 58.41 66.46 -25.26
C GLU A 282 57.03 66.04 -25.80
N MET A 283 56.71 66.39 -27.05
CA MET A 283 55.52 65.88 -27.75
C MET A 283 55.49 64.34 -27.76
N ARG A 284 56.59 63.69 -28.17
CA ARG A 284 56.69 62.22 -28.17
C ARG A 284 56.54 61.62 -26.77
N LEU A 285 57.13 62.23 -25.75
CA LEU A 285 57.00 61.76 -24.36
C LEU A 285 55.58 61.96 -23.80
N ARG A 286 54.89 63.04 -24.19
CA ARG A 286 53.47 63.26 -23.89
C ARG A 286 52.58 62.24 -24.57
N GLU A 287 52.83 61.92 -25.84
CA GLU A 287 52.10 60.87 -26.56
C GLU A 287 52.28 59.50 -25.91
N LEU A 288 53.50 59.14 -25.50
CA LEU A 288 53.75 57.87 -24.81
C LEU A 288 53.00 57.79 -23.47
N ARG A 289 53.08 58.85 -22.64
CA ARG A 289 52.33 58.93 -21.38
C ARG A 289 50.82 58.89 -21.60
N ALA A 290 50.31 59.59 -22.60
CA ALA A 290 48.89 59.59 -22.95
C ALA A 290 48.43 58.19 -23.40
N ARG A 291 49.25 57.44 -24.15
CA ARG A 291 48.96 56.04 -24.51
C ARG A 291 48.94 55.12 -23.30
N ASP A 292 49.89 55.26 -22.38
CA ASP A 292 49.92 54.47 -21.15
C ASP A 292 48.71 54.77 -20.25
N MET A 293 48.29 56.03 -20.18
CA MET A 293 47.05 56.46 -19.51
C MET A 293 45.78 55.89 -20.19
N ALA A 294 45.72 55.94 -21.52
CA ALA A 294 44.61 55.36 -22.29
C ALA A 294 44.48 53.85 -22.03
N LEU A 295 45.60 53.11 -22.07
CA LEU A 295 45.59 51.67 -21.78
C LEU A 295 45.20 51.37 -20.32
N ALA A 296 45.64 52.17 -19.36
CA ALA A 296 45.26 51.99 -17.95
C ALA A 296 43.76 52.25 -17.71
N THR A 297 43.19 53.27 -18.37
CA THR A 297 41.76 53.60 -18.27
C THR A 297 40.87 52.58 -19.00
N GLU A 298 41.32 52.02 -20.13
CA GLU A 298 40.65 50.90 -20.80
C GLU A 298 40.62 49.63 -19.93
N LEU A 299 41.75 49.30 -19.29
CA LEU A 299 41.83 48.18 -18.34
C LEU A 299 40.90 48.39 -17.14
N LEU A 300 40.86 49.61 -16.58
CA LEU A 300 39.93 49.95 -15.49
C LEU A 300 38.47 49.74 -15.92
N ARG A 301 38.09 50.22 -17.11
CA ARG A 301 36.73 50.05 -17.65
C ARG A 301 36.38 48.57 -17.86
N ALA A 302 37.33 47.78 -18.36
CA ALA A 302 37.15 46.34 -18.54
C ALA A 302 36.95 45.62 -17.19
N GLN A 303 37.77 45.93 -16.20
CA GLN A 303 37.67 45.40 -14.83
C GLN A 303 36.34 45.78 -14.16
N GLN A 304 35.91 47.04 -14.29
CA GLN A 304 34.60 47.50 -13.80
C GLN A 304 33.45 46.71 -14.42
N SER A 305 33.46 46.53 -15.73
CA SER A 305 32.44 45.75 -16.44
C SER A 305 32.39 44.26 -16.04
N TYR A 306 33.53 43.71 -15.60
CA TYR A 306 33.59 42.34 -15.11
C TYR A 306 33.14 42.23 -13.66
N CYS A 307 33.53 43.17 -12.79
CA CYS A 307 33.00 43.29 -11.43
C CYS A 307 31.48 43.41 -11.42
N GLU A 308 30.89 44.24 -12.29
CA GLU A 308 29.43 44.37 -12.40
C GLU A 308 28.77 43.05 -12.81
N ARG A 309 29.38 42.30 -13.73
CA ARG A 309 28.91 40.97 -14.12
C ARG A 309 28.98 39.96 -12.96
N LEU A 310 30.07 39.97 -12.20
CA LEU A 310 30.25 39.12 -11.03
C LEU A 310 29.24 39.46 -9.92
N ARG A 311 28.99 40.75 -9.67
CA ARG A 311 27.98 41.20 -8.71
C ARG A 311 26.57 40.77 -9.11
N LYS A 312 26.22 40.87 -10.40
CA LYS A 312 24.94 40.34 -10.91
C LYS A 312 24.83 38.82 -10.70
N SER A 313 25.91 38.06 -10.92
CA SER A 313 25.91 36.63 -10.66
C SER A 313 25.83 36.27 -9.17
N GLU A 314 26.45 37.07 -8.29
CA GLU A 314 26.33 36.91 -6.84
C GLU A 314 24.87 37.14 -6.39
N GLU A 315 24.21 38.15 -6.95
CA GLU A 315 22.81 38.44 -6.67
C GLU A 315 21.88 37.30 -7.11
N THR A 316 22.11 36.71 -8.30
CA THR A 316 21.34 35.54 -8.74
C THR A 316 21.58 34.31 -7.86
N ILE A 317 22.82 34.06 -7.41
CA ILE A 317 23.13 32.94 -6.50
C ILE A 317 22.44 33.15 -5.14
N ARG A 318 22.43 34.38 -4.60
CA ARG A 318 21.69 34.70 -3.38
C ARG A 318 20.18 34.44 -3.53
N ARG A 319 19.59 34.80 -4.67
CA ARG A 319 18.17 34.53 -4.94
C ARG A 319 17.91 33.02 -4.98
N TRP A 320 18.78 32.25 -5.60
CA TRP A 320 18.70 30.78 -5.59
C TRP A 320 18.83 30.17 -4.21
N GLU A 321 19.74 30.67 -3.38
CA GLU A 321 19.88 30.26 -1.97
C GLU A 321 18.56 30.47 -1.23
N SER A 322 17.97 31.66 -1.33
CA SER A 322 16.70 31.96 -0.68
C SER A 322 15.52 31.12 -1.20
N ALA A 323 15.50 30.79 -2.49
CA ALA A 323 14.46 29.94 -3.08
C ALA A 323 14.63 28.47 -2.70
N THR A 324 15.88 28.00 -2.59
CA THR A 324 16.21 26.64 -2.14
C THR A 324 15.80 26.43 -0.69
N GLU A 325 16.06 27.41 0.18
CA GLU A 325 15.60 27.39 1.58
C GLU A 325 14.07 27.34 1.69
N LEU A 326 13.36 28.12 0.86
CA LEU A 326 11.89 28.10 0.82
C LEU A 326 11.34 26.75 0.35
N TYR A 327 11.95 26.17 -0.69
CA TYR A 327 11.54 24.86 -1.18
C TYR A 327 11.86 23.74 -0.20
N GLU A 328 13.02 23.78 0.47
CA GLU A 328 13.36 22.85 1.54
C GLU A 328 12.34 22.91 2.69
N ALA A 329 12.03 24.12 3.18
CA ALA A 329 11.00 24.30 4.22
C ALA A 329 9.63 23.76 3.79
N TYR A 330 9.28 23.92 2.51
CA TYR A 330 8.08 23.34 1.92
C TYR A 330 8.10 21.80 1.95
N VAL A 331 9.20 21.18 1.50
CA VAL A 331 9.36 19.71 1.51
C VAL A 331 9.33 19.18 2.95
N GLU A 332 10.03 19.83 3.88
CA GLU A 332 10.05 19.46 5.30
C GLU A 332 8.67 19.57 5.96
N ALA A 333 7.85 20.55 5.56
CA ALA A 333 6.49 20.69 6.07
C ALA A 333 5.51 19.68 5.43
N PHE A 334 5.71 19.34 4.15
CA PHE A 334 4.76 18.52 3.39
C PHE A 334 4.99 17.00 3.58
N VAL A 335 6.25 16.56 3.63
CA VAL A 335 6.59 15.13 3.76
C VAL A 335 5.94 14.47 4.98
N PRO A 336 5.97 15.05 6.20
CA PRO A 336 5.29 14.45 7.35
C PRO A 336 3.77 14.34 7.18
N ARG A 337 3.14 15.29 6.49
CA ARG A 337 1.69 15.26 6.23
C ARG A 337 1.32 14.14 5.27
N LEU A 338 2.12 13.96 4.21
CA LEU A 338 1.92 12.88 3.25
C LEU A 338 2.17 11.51 3.89
N LEU A 339 3.26 11.35 4.65
CA LEU A 339 3.55 10.12 5.39
C LEU A 339 2.46 9.79 6.40
N LYS A 340 1.95 10.79 7.12
CA LYS A 340 0.81 10.60 8.02
C LYS A 340 -0.43 10.10 7.27
N LYS A 341 -0.77 10.71 6.13
CA LYS A 341 -1.91 10.26 5.31
C LYS A 341 -1.75 8.81 4.84
N VAL A 342 -0.56 8.43 4.37
CA VAL A 342 -0.27 7.04 3.97
C VAL A 342 -0.41 6.09 5.17
N HIS A 343 0.09 6.49 6.33
CA HIS A 343 -0.02 5.70 7.55
C HIS A 343 -1.48 5.54 8.00
N ASP A 344 -2.24 6.64 8.07
CA ASP A 344 -3.67 6.63 8.41
C ASP A 344 -4.45 5.73 7.43
N ALA A 345 -4.08 5.72 6.14
CA ALA A 345 -4.68 4.81 5.14
C ALA A 345 -4.27 3.34 5.35
N GLU A 346 -3.02 3.05 5.70
CA GLU A 346 -2.56 1.70 6.06
C GLU A 346 -3.29 1.16 7.29
N GLU A 347 -3.52 1.99 8.31
CA GLU A 347 -4.28 1.64 9.51
C GLU A 347 -5.74 1.37 9.16
N ALA A 348 -6.39 2.29 8.43
CA ALA A 348 -7.77 2.13 7.99
C ALA A 348 -7.97 0.85 7.14
N ALA A 349 -7.02 0.49 6.27
CA ALA A 349 -7.09 -0.73 5.49
C ALA A 349 -6.93 -2.00 6.32
N LYS A 350 -6.08 -1.98 7.36
CA LYS A 350 -5.98 -3.09 8.32
C LYS A 350 -7.27 -3.26 9.11
N ASP A 351 -7.85 -2.16 9.58
CA ASP A 351 -9.11 -2.17 10.29
C ASP A 351 -10.25 -2.72 9.41
N LEU A 352 -10.31 -2.27 8.16
CA LEU A 352 -11.27 -2.78 7.17
C LEU A 352 -11.09 -4.28 6.93
N TYR A 353 -9.85 -4.75 6.76
CA TYR A 353 -9.55 -6.18 6.63
C TYR A 353 -10.00 -6.96 7.86
N ASN A 354 -9.74 -6.45 9.07
CA ASN A 354 -10.14 -7.10 10.31
C ASN A 354 -11.67 -7.20 10.42
N CYS A 355 -12.40 -6.13 10.09
CA CYS A 355 -13.87 -6.11 10.10
C CYS A 355 -14.47 -7.10 9.10
N GLU A 356 -13.95 -7.15 7.88
CA GLU A 356 -14.43 -8.07 6.84
C GLU A 356 -14.04 -9.52 7.16
N ALA A 357 -12.85 -9.77 7.70
CA ALA A 357 -12.42 -11.09 8.15
C ALA A 357 -13.30 -11.63 9.28
N GLN A 358 -13.64 -10.80 10.27
CA GLN A 358 -14.58 -11.16 11.34
C GLN A 358 -15.97 -11.47 10.79
N SER A 359 -16.44 -10.65 9.85
CA SER A 359 -17.72 -10.88 9.17
C SER A 359 -17.71 -12.18 8.36
N TYR A 360 -16.59 -12.52 7.73
CA TYR A 360 -16.44 -13.77 6.98
C TYR A 360 -16.48 -14.99 7.89
N VAL A 361 -15.74 -14.97 8.99
CA VAL A 361 -15.77 -16.03 10.02
C VAL A 361 -17.18 -16.22 10.58
N ARG A 362 -17.87 -15.14 10.96
CA ARG A 362 -19.24 -15.21 11.48
C ARG A 362 -20.21 -15.85 10.49
N ARG A 363 -20.14 -15.49 9.21
CA ARG A 363 -21.02 -16.09 8.18
C ARG A 363 -20.63 -17.53 7.88
N TYR A 364 -19.36 -17.89 8.05
CA TYR A 364 -18.88 -19.26 7.90
C TYR A 364 -19.35 -20.18 9.02
N GLU A 365 -19.44 -19.68 10.26
CA GLU A 365 -20.10 -20.41 11.34
C GLU A 365 -21.54 -20.76 10.95
N MET A 366 -22.33 -19.80 10.43
CA MET A 366 -23.71 -20.03 9.98
C MET A 366 -23.81 -21.12 8.90
N PHE A 367 -22.85 -21.15 7.96
CA PHE A 367 -22.77 -22.18 6.93
C PHE A 367 -22.39 -23.54 7.51
N GLU A 368 -21.37 -23.62 8.36
CA GLU A 368 -20.95 -24.89 8.97
C GLU A 368 -22.08 -25.49 9.81
N TYR A 369 -22.81 -24.66 10.56
CA TYR A 369 -24.03 -25.05 11.24
C TYR A 369 -25.05 -25.69 10.29
N ALA A 370 -25.38 -25.00 9.19
CA ALA A 370 -26.37 -25.48 8.23
C ALA A 370 -25.93 -26.79 7.54
N VAL A 371 -24.63 -26.93 7.25
CA VAL A 371 -24.08 -28.12 6.60
C VAL A 371 -24.06 -29.32 7.54
N GLU A 372 -23.61 -29.16 8.79
CA GLU A 372 -23.61 -30.27 9.76
C GLU A 372 -25.04 -30.71 10.08
N GLU A 373 -25.97 -29.76 10.26
CA GLU A 373 -27.39 -30.08 10.42
C GLU A 373 -27.97 -30.75 9.15
N GLY A 374 -27.59 -30.26 7.97
CA GLY A 374 -27.87 -30.85 6.66
C GLY A 374 -27.48 -32.31 6.58
N ARG A 375 -26.22 -32.59 6.93
CA ARG A 375 -25.62 -33.92 6.93
C ARG A 375 -26.29 -34.85 7.92
N ALA A 376 -26.52 -34.39 9.16
CA ALA A 376 -27.20 -35.16 10.19
C ALA A 376 -28.64 -35.50 9.80
N THR A 377 -29.38 -34.54 9.26
CA THR A 377 -30.77 -34.76 8.85
C THR A 377 -30.87 -35.69 7.65
N ARG A 378 -29.96 -35.55 6.67
CA ARG A 378 -29.92 -36.43 5.49
C ARG A 378 -29.44 -37.84 5.81
N SER A 379 -28.51 -38.01 6.76
CA SER A 379 -28.04 -39.35 7.16
C SER A 379 -29.18 -40.19 7.74
N VAL A 380 -30.01 -39.59 8.59
CA VAL A 380 -31.24 -40.20 9.12
C VAL A 380 -32.23 -40.51 8.01
N HIS A 381 -32.41 -39.58 7.06
CA HIS A 381 -33.28 -39.82 5.91
C HIS A 381 -32.79 -41.00 5.06
N VAL A 382 -31.48 -41.09 4.81
CA VAL A 382 -30.85 -42.20 4.09
C VAL A 382 -31.03 -43.52 4.84
N ASP A 383 -30.91 -43.54 6.16
CA ASP A 383 -31.15 -44.74 6.95
C ASP A 383 -32.61 -45.21 6.87
N ARG A 384 -33.57 -44.27 6.88
CA ARG A 384 -34.97 -44.58 6.60
C ARG A 384 -35.17 -45.12 5.17
N LEU A 385 -34.51 -44.53 4.18
CA LEU A 385 -34.57 -45.03 2.80
C LEU A 385 -33.97 -46.43 2.65
N LYS A 386 -32.91 -46.79 3.39
CA LYS A 386 -32.38 -48.16 3.44
C LYS A 386 -33.43 -49.15 3.96
N ILE A 387 -34.20 -48.74 4.96
CA ILE A 387 -35.29 -49.54 5.53
C ILE A 387 -36.41 -49.73 4.51
N VAL A 388 -36.83 -48.66 3.83
CA VAL A 388 -37.82 -48.72 2.74
C VAL A 388 -37.33 -49.60 1.59
N GLN A 389 -36.07 -49.45 1.17
CA GLN A 389 -35.45 -50.29 0.14
C GLN A 389 -35.48 -51.77 0.54
N ARG A 390 -35.12 -52.10 1.78
CA ARG A 390 -35.21 -53.48 2.31
C ARG A 390 -36.64 -53.99 2.31
N ALA A 391 -37.62 -53.17 2.70
CA ALA A 391 -39.03 -53.53 2.67
C ALA A 391 -39.50 -53.88 1.25
N LYS A 392 -39.16 -53.02 0.26
CA LYS A 392 -39.49 -53.25 -1.15
C LYS A 392 -38.77 -54.46 -1.74
N LEU A 393 -37.55 -54.73 -1.31
CA LEU A 393 -36.82 -55.94 -1.68
C LEU A 393 -37.55 -57.19 -1.17
N PHE A 394 -38.08 -57.18 0.05
CA PHE A 394 -38.92 -58.27 0.55
C PHE A 394 -40.24 -58.43 -0.22
N ASP A 395 -40.86 -57.33 -0.66
CA ASP A 395 -42.06 -57.39 -1.51
C ASP A 395 -41.75 -58.05 -2.85
N VAL A 396 -40.59 -57.78 -3.45
CA VAL A 396 -40.12 -58.46 -4.67
C VAL A 396 -39.82 -59.94 -4.43
N GLU A 397 -39.18 -60.29 -3.31
CA GLU A 397 -38.92 -61.70 -2.94
C GLU A 397 -40.21 -62.49 -2.69
N ARG A 398 -41.18 -61.88 -1.97
CA ARG A 398 -42.53 -62.44 -1.81
C ARG A 398 -43.18 -62.60 -3.19
N ALA A 399 -43.13 -61.53 -3.97
CA ALA A 399 -43.38 -61.41 -5.39
C ALA A 399 -43.13 -62.71 -6.18
N GLN A 400 -41.84 -63.05 -6.16
CA GLN A 400 -41.22 -64.17 -6.86
C GLN A 400 -41.55 -65.53 -6.25
N SER A 401 -41.64 -65.62 -4.92
CA SER A 401 -41.92 -66.88 -4.21
C SER A 401 -43.39 -67.31 -4.31
N THR A 402 -44.33 -66.38 -4.42
CA THR A 402 -45.77 -66.67 -4.60
C THR A 402 -46.23 -66.63 -6.06
N LEU A 403 -45.31 -66.39 -7.02
CA LEU A 403 -45.62 -66.26 -8.45
C LEU A 403 -46.71 -65.21 -8.75
N ASP A 404 -46.62 -64.06 -8.08
CA ASP A 404 -47.59 -62.97 -8.27
C ASP A 404 -47.43 -62.34 -9.67
N PRO A 405 -48.53 -62.19 -10.44
CA PRO A 405 -48.49 -61.54 -11.76
C PRO A 405 -48.06 -60.06 -11.74
N HIS A 406 -47.99 -59.40 -10.58
CA HIS A 406 -47.56 -58.00 -10.46
C HIS A 406 -46.07 -57.81 -10.07
N ALA A 407 -45.23 -58.85 -10.19
CA ALA A 407 -43.81 -58.80 -9.81
C ALA A 407 -43.02 -57.61 -10.42
N ASP A 408 -43.33 -57.22 -11.66
CA ASP A 408 -42.63 -56.11 -12.33
C ASP A 408 -42.97 -54.74 -11.73
N LYS A 409 -44.17 -54.58 -11.16
CA LYS A 409 -44.54 -53.35 -10.42
C LYS A 409 -43.70 -53.20 -9.15
N TYR A 410 -43.51 -54.29 -8.40
CA TYR A 410 -42.69 -54.29 -7.20
C TYR A 410 -41.20 -54.05 -7.50
N ARG A 411 -40.71 -54.53 -8.66
CA ARG A 411 -39.35 -54.21 -9.13
C ARG A 411 -39.19 -52.73 -9.45
N ALA A 412 -40.12 -52.13 -10.18
CA ALA A 412 -40.09 -50.69 -10.45
C ALA A 412 -40.12 -49.86 -9.15
N GLU A 413 -40.93 -50.25 -8.17
CA GLU A 413 -40.97 -49.59 -6.85
C GLU A 413 -39.65 -49.75 -6.05
N LEU A 414 -38.92 -50.87 -6.24
CA LEU A 414 -37.60 -51.08 -5.66
C LEU A 414 -36.55 -50.19 -6.32
N ASP A 415 -36.56 -50.10 -7.65
CA ASP A 415 -35.64 -49.25 -8.43
C ASP A 415 -35.85 -47.77 -8.07
N ASP A 416 -37.10 -47.31 -7.92
CA ASP A 416 -37.42 -45.96 -7.45
C ASP A 416 -36.91 -45.69 -6.02
N ALA A 417 -36.98 -46.68 -5.13
CA ALA A 417 -36.46 -46.56 -3.76
C ALA A 417 -34.92 -46.54 -3.73
N GLN A 418 -34.27 -47.30 -4.62
CA GLN A 418 -32.82 -47.29 -4.80
C GLN A 418 -32.34 -45.93 -5.33
N ALA A 419 -33.00 -45.39 -6.35
CA ALA A 419 -32.66 -44.09 -6.92
C ALA A 419 -32.71 -42.97 -5.85
N LYS A 420 -33.73 -42.95 -5.00
CA LYS A 420 -33.85 -41.98 -3.89
C LYS A 420 -32.75 -42.14 -2.84
N LEU A 421 -32.33 -43.38 -2.58
CA LEU A 421 -31.25 -43.67 -1.64
C LEU A 421 -29.90 -43.21 -2.19
N GLU A 422 -29.63 -43.45 -3.47
CA GLU A 422 -28.44 -42.96 -4.17
C GLU A 422 -28.39 -41.43 -4.19
N GLU A 423 -29.53 -40.76 -4.47
CA GLU A 423 -29.65 -39.30 -4.41
C GLU A 423 -29.33 -38.76 -3.01
N GLY A 424 -29.87 -39.39 -1.97
CA GLY A 424 -29.61 -39.01 -0.58
C GLY A 424 -28.15 -39.16 -0.19
N GLN A 425 -27.47 -40.21 -0.65
CA GLN A 425 -26.04 -40.44 -0.42
C GLN A 425 -25.16 -39.45 -1.19
N ALA A 426 -25.46 -39.22 -2.48
CA ALA A 426 -24.76 -38.24 -3.30
C ALA A 426 -24.84 -36.82 -2.72
N PHE A 427 -25.99 -36.45 -2.12
CA PHE A 427 -26.13 -35.17 -1.44
C PHE A 427 -25.24 -35.05 -0.19
N ILE A 428 -25.08 -36.11 0.59
CA ILE A 428 -24.17 -36.12 1.75
C ILE A 428 -22.73 -35.91 1.27
N ASP A 429 -22.30 -36.62 0.23
CA ASP A 429 -20.97 -36.49 -0.34
C ASP A 429 -20.71 -35.06 -0.86
N LEU A 430 -21.73 -34.44 -1.50
CA LEU A 430 -21.66 -33.05 -1.95
C LEU A 430 -21.45 -32.09 -0.78
N LEU A 431 -22.21 -32.25 0.32
CA LEU A 431 -22.06 -31.43 1.52
C LEU A 431 -20.68 -31.56 2.15
N GLU A 432 -20.15 -32.78 2.23
CA GLU A 432 -18.80 -33.02 2.75
C GLU A 432 -17.72 -32.37 1.88
N GLY A 433 -17.88 -32.43 0.55
CA GLY A 433 -17.03 -31.73 -0.41
C GLY A 433 -17.04 -30.21 -0.19
N LEU A 434 -18.24 -29.61 -0.18
CA LEU A 434 -18.42 -28.17 0.04
C LEU A 434 -17.86 -27.70 1.38
N ALA A 435 -18.12 -28.45 2.46
CA ALA A 435 -17.59 -28.12 3.78
C ALA A 435 -16.06 -28.13 3.80
N LYS A 436 -15.44 -29.12 3.16
CA LYS A 436 -13.98 -29.25 3.09
C LYS A 436 -13.34 -28.12 2.30
N GLU A 437 -13.93 -27.75 1.16
CA GLU A 437 -13.47 -26.62 0.35
C GLU A 437 -13.55 -25.30 1.12
N ARG A 438 -14.71 -24.98 1.70
CA ARG A 438 -14.90 -23.74 2.46
C ARG A 438 -14.04 -23.69 3.72
N ARG A 439 -13.83 -24.83 4.39
CA ARG A 439 -12.92 -24.92 5.52
C ARG A 439 -11.48 -24.59 5.13
N ALA A 440 -10.98 -25.13 4.02
CA ALA A 440 -9.64 -24.83 3.55
C ALA A 440 -9.43 -23.34 3.25
N GLU A 441 -10.47 -22.66 2.75
CA GLU A 441 -10.44 -21.23 2.45
C GLU A 441 -10.51 -20.35 3.71
N VAL A 442 -11.37 -20.69 4.69
CA VAL A 442 -11.64 -19.82 5.85
C VAL A 442 -10.69 -20.09 7.02
N GLU A 443 -10.15 -21.29 7.17
CA GLU A 443 -9.23 -21.66 8.25
C GLU A 443 -8.06 -20.66 8.46
N PRO A 444 -7.31 -20.20 7.43
CA PRO A 444 -6.25 -19.22 7.65
C PRO A 444 -6.78 -17.86 8.14
N ILE A 445 -7.96 -17.46 7.66
CA ILE A 445 -8.62 -16.20 8.05
C ILE A 445 -9.10 -16.29 9.50
N LEU A 446 -9.62 -17.45 9.89
CA LEU A 446 -10.06 -17.76 11.23
C LEU A 446 -8.90 -17.73 12.23
N GLN A 447 -7.77 -18.36 11.88
CA GLN A 447 -6.55 -18.29 12.68
C GLN A 447 -6.09 -16.84 12.87
N HIS A 448 -6.11 -16.04 11.80
CA HIS A 448 -5.80 -14.61 11.88
C HIS A 448 -6.74 -13.87 12.83
N VAL A 449 -8.06 -14.05 12.71
CA VAL A 449 -9.07 -13.40 13.59
C VAL A 449 -8.89 -13.81 15.05
N ILE A 450 -8.60 -15.08 15.32
CA ILE A 450 -8.34 -15.58 16.69
C ILE A 450 -7.09 -14.91 17.27
N CYS A 451 -6.00 -14.84 16.50
CA CYS A 451 -4.78 -14.15 16.91
C CYS A 451 -5.05 -12.66 17.18
N PHE A 452 -5.75 -11.98 16.27
CA PHE A 452 -6.10 -10.57 16.40
C PHE A 452 -6.94 -10.30 17.66
N ASN A 453 -7.98 -11.09 17.90
CA ASN A 453 -8.83 -10.93 19.07
C ASN A 453 -8.07 -11.19 20.38
N ARG A 454 -7.15 -12.17 20.40
CA ARG A 454 -6.27 -12.40 21.56
C ARG A 454 -5.35 -11.22 21.83
N THR A 455 -4.78 -10.62 20.78
CA THR A 455 -3.93 -9.43 20.93
C THR A 455 -4.71 -8.22 21.43
N MET A 456 -5.92 -7.99 20.90
CA MET A 456 -6.80 -6.89 21.35
C MET A 456 -7.25 -7.07 22.81
N GLN A 457 -7.59 -8.30 23.21
CA GLN A 457 -7.92 -8.61 24.61
C GLN A 457 -6.73 -8.40 25.55
N GLY A 458 -5.52 -8.81 25.13
CA GLY A 458 -4.29 -8.56 25.89
C GLY A 458 -4.02 -7.07 26.06
N GLN A 459 -4.19 -6.26 25.01
CA GLN A 459 -4.06 -4.80 25.08
C GLN A 459 -5.10 -4.16 25.99
N ALA A 460 -6.38 -4.57 25.88
CA ALA A 460 -7.45 -4.09 26.75
C ALA A 460 -7.23 -4.45 28.23
N MET A 461 -6.66 -5.63 28.53
CA MET A 461 -6.27 -5.99 29.90
C MET A 461 -5.10 -5.17 30.42
N ILE A 462 -4.11 -4.85 29.57
CA ILE A 462 -2.97 -3.99 29.94
C ILE A 462 -3.43 -2.55 30.17
N GLU A 463 -4.29 -2.00 29.31
CA GLU A 463 -4.87 -0.67 29.48
C GLU A 463 -5.80 -0.61 30.68
N GLY A 464 -6.63 -1.64 30.90
CA GLY A 464 -7.45 -1.79 32.10
C GLY A 464 -6.61 -1.87 33.37
N ALA A 465 -5.47 -2.58 33.33
CA ALA A 465 -4.50 -2.64 34.43
C ALA A 465 -3.83 -1.28 34.69
N LYS A 466 -3.45 -0.53 33.64
CA LYS A 466 -2.92 0.84 33.78
C LYS A 466 -3.96 1.80 34.35
N ILE A 467 -5.22 1.72 33.93
CA ILE A 467 -6.31 2.53 34.48
C ILE A 467 -6.57 2.17 35.95
N THR A 468 -6.51 0.88 36.32
CA THR A 468 -6.65 0.47 37.74
C THR A 468 -5.42 0.78 38.58
N GLU A 469 -4.21 0.77 38.02
CA GLU A 469 -2.99 1.26 38.68
C GLU A 469 -3.03 2.78 38.85
N ASP A 470 -3.43 3.55 37.84
CA ASP A 470 -3.60 5.00 37.90
C ASP A 470 -4.71 5.39 38.89
N GLN A 471 -5.83 4.63 38.94
CA GLN A 471 -6.87 4.79 39.95
C GLN A 471 -6.35 4.43 41.36
N ARG A 472 -5.57 3.36 41.52
CA ARG A 472 -4.92 3.02 42.80
C ARG A 472 -3.88 4.03 43.25
N LEU A 473 -3.16 4.66 42.33
CA LEU A 473 -2.22 5.75 42.62
C LEU A 473 -2.96 7.04 43.01
N ARG A 474 -4.12 7.30 42.40
CA ARG A 474 -5.03 8.41 42.78
C ARG A 474 -5.68 8.20 44.14
N ASP A 475 -6.10 6.98 44.45
CA ASP A 475 -6.71 6.63 45.74
C ASP A 475 -5.68 6.64 46.88
N LYS A 476 -4.42 6.28 46.60
CA LYS A 476 -3.31 6.42 47.57
C LYS A 476 -2.93 7.87 47.86
N GLN A 477 -3.16 8.80 46.93
CA GLN A 477 -2.97 10.25 47.19
C GLN A 477 -4.09 10.87 48.03
N ASN A 478 -5.25 10.21 48.15
CA ASN A 478 -6.37 10.68 48.96
C ASN A 478 -6.40 10.10 50.39
N VAL A 479 -5.43 9.26 50.76
CA VAL A 479 -5.37 8.62 52.09
C VAL A 479 -4.17 9.09 52.93
N ASP A 480 -3.30 9.96 52.39
CA ASP A 480 -2.19 10.53 53.16
C ASP A 480 -2.57 11.86 53.84
N ASP A 481 -3.51 11.77 54.79
CA ASP A 481 -3.51 12.63 55.97
C ASP A 481 -3.89 11.78 57.19
N GLY A 482 -2.88 11.31 57.94
CA GLY A 482 -3.06 10.70 59.24
C GLY A 482 -2.28 9.41 59.52
N THR A 483 -1.15 9.57 60.21
CA THR A 483 -0.48 8.61 61.14
C THR A 483 0.52 7.58 60.59
N ARG A 484 1.78 8.03 60.56
CA ARG A 484 3.01 7.37 61.10
C ARG A 484 2.76 6.18 62.06
N GLU A 485 3.29 5.00 61.75
CA GLU A 485 4.53 4.43 62.36
C GLU A 485 4.85 2.98 61.92
N LEU A 486 6.07 2.83 61.40
CA LEU A 486 7.12 1.83 61.69
C LEU A 486 6.97 0.33 61.38
N ASN A 487 7.93 -0.11 60.54
CA ASN A 487 8.76 -1.33 60.60
C ASN A 487 8.09 -2.68 60.29
N GLU A 488 8.72 -3.66 59.62
CA GLU A 488 10.08 -3.86 59.14
C GLU A 488 10.03 -5.11 58.22
N GLY A 489 10.97 -5.27 57.28
CA GLY A 489 11.46 -6.61 56.93
C GLY A 489 11.38 -7.08 55.48
N MET A 490 12.56 -7.09 54.85
CA MET A 490 13.09 -8.14 53.97
C MET A 490 12.74 -8.18 52.46
N ARG A 491 13.63 -7.52 51.71
CA ARG A 491 14.58 -8.08 50.72
C ARG A 491 14.08 -8.96 49.55
N VAL A 492 14.45 -8.49 48.34
CA VAL A 492 15.22 -9.20 47.27
C VAL A 492 14.34 -10.14 46.39
N ASP A 493 14.38 -10.13 45.05
CA ASP A 493 15.49 -9.86 44.14
C ASP A 493 15.05 -9.38 42.75
N THR A 494 16.01 -8.76 42.07
CA THR A 494 15.95 -8.32 40.67
C THR A 494 16.48 -9.45 39.79
N THR A 495 15.80 -9.82 38.70
CA THR A 495 16.48 -10.39 37.52
C THR A 495 15.75 -10.00 36.22
N ALA A 496 16.52 -9.44 35.30
CA ALA A 496 16.17 -9.18 33.92
C ALA A 496 16.51 -10.41 33.06
N VAL A 497 15.70 -10.72 32.04
CA VAL A 497 16.09 -11.54 30.87
C VAL A 497 15.24 -11.11 29.66
N THR A 498 15.76 -10.33 28.72
CA THR A 498 16.39 -10.72 27.43
C THR A 498 15.41 -11.31 26.39
N THR A 499 14.99 -10.49 25.44
CA THR A 499 14.38 -10.90 24.16
C THR A 499 15.47 -11.32 23.17
N THR A 500 15.40 -12.55 22.68
CA THR A 500 16.19 -13.03 21.54
C THR A 500 15.27 -13.48 20.42
N THR A 501 15.54 -12.97 19.22
CA THR A 501 15.05 -13.45 17.94
C THR A 501 15.83 -14.70 17.52
N GLY A 502 15.14 -15.74 17.03
CA GLY A 502 15.75 -16.90 16.39
C GLY A 502 14.73 -17.99 16.03
N VAL A 503 14.55 -18.22 14.73
CA VAL A 503 13.74 -19.27 14.09
C VAL A 503 14.42 -20.65 14.23
N SER A 504 13.68 -21.72 14.56
CA SER A 504 13.57 -22.98 13.78
C SER A 504 12.85 -24.12 14.54
N GLU A 505 11.83 -24.67 13.87
CA GLU A 505 11.43 -26.08 13.74
C GLU A 505 11.05 -27.03 14.91
N VAL A 506 9.82 -27.54 14.75
CA VAL A 506 9.36 -28.95 14.84
C VAL A 506 8.86 -29.53 16.18
N SER A 507 7.63 -30.05 16.06
CA SER A 507 6.96 -31.14 16.80
C SER A 507 6.26 -30.83 18.12
N GLY A 508 4.99 -31.24 18.18
CA GLY A 508 4.23 -31.28 19.42
C GLY A 508 2.71 -31.33 19.25
N PHE A 509 2.18 -32.12 18.32
CA PHE A 509 0.77 -32.53 18.36
C PHE A 509 0.54 -33.28 19.68
N ASN A 510 -0.19 -32.68 20.63
CA ASN A 510 -0.69 -33.42 21.79
C ASN A 510 -2.22 -33.47 21.74
N ALA A 511 -2.69 -34.71 21.61
CA ALA A 511 -4.07 -35.13 21.52
C ALA A 511 -4.90 -34.60 22.69
N VAL A 512 -5.96 -33.86 22.37
CA VAL A 512 -7.09 -33.67 23.29
C VAL A 512 -7.81 -35.01 23.35
N ARG A 513 -7.67 -35.72 24.48
CA ARG A 513 -8.47 -36.88 24.81
C ARG A 513 -9.93 -36.43 24.96
N LEU A 514 -10.77 -36.83 24.01
CA LEU A 514 -12.22 -36.83 24.15
C LEU A 514 -12.59 -37.87 25.22
N THR A 515 -12.81 -37.42 26.45
CA THR A 515 -13.54 -38.21 27.44
C THR A 515 -15.02 -37.87 27.33
N SER A 516 -15.78 -38.77 26.72
CA SER A 516 -17.24 -38.77 26.75
C SER A 516 -17.74 -38.97 28.17
N SER A 517 -18.17 -37.90 28.83
CA SER A 517 -18.99 -38.00 30.04
C SER A 517 -20.33 -37.30 29.78
N SER A 518 -21.37 -38.13 29.63
CA SER A 518 -22.78 -37.75 29.66
C SER A 518 -23.08 -36.94 30.94
N GLY A 519 -23.09 -35.62 30.80
CA GLY A 519 -23.46 -34.67 31.85
C GLY A 519 -24.84 -34.10 31.58
N LYS A 520 -25.86 -34.69 32.21
CA LYS A 520 -27.24 -34.18 32.25
C LYS A 520 -27.24 -32.82 32.96
N MET A 521 -27.17 -31.70 32.23
CA MET A 521 -27.23 -30.37 32.81
C MET A 521 -28.62 -29.75 32.66
N ARG A 522 -29.21 -29.56 33.84
CA ARG A 522 -30.43 -28.84 34.15
C ARG A 522 -30.24 -27.36 33.79
N SER A 523 -31.23 -26.79 33.11
CA SER A 523 -31.36 -25.35 32.92
C SER A 523 -31.43 -24.64 34.27
N THR A 524 -30.38 -23.89 34.61
CA THR A 524 -30.44 -22.76 35.54
C THR A 524 -29.65 -21.63 34.93
N ALA A 525 -30.38 -20.62 34.46
CA ALA A 525 -29.85 -19.28 34.27
C ALA A 525 -29.36 -18.80 35.64
N ASP A 526 -28.05 -18.59 35.78
CA ASP A 526 -27.47 -17.64 36.72
C ASP A 526 -26.13 -17.15 36.18
N SER A 527 -26.03 -15.83 36.15
CA SER A 527 -24.94 -15.02 35.66
C SER A 527 -23.64 -15.22 36.44
N ASN A 528 -22.55 -15.57 35.75
CA ASN A 528 -21.20 -15.20 36.18
C ASN A 528 -20.25 -15.09 34.96
N PRO A 529 -19.74 -13.90 34.61
CA PRO A 529 -18.92 -13.70 33.42
C PRO A 529 -17.43 -13.71 33.78
N MET A 530 -16.87 -14.87 34.15
CA MET A 530 -15.42 -15.02 34.17
C MET A 530 -15.04 -16.45 33.79
N MET A 531 -14.14 -16.55 32.80
CA MET A 531 -13.53 -17.78 32.27
C MET A 531 -14.37 -18.58 31.27
N ALA A 532 -14.95 -17.92 30.27
CA ALA A 532 -15.17 -18.59 28.99
C ALA A 532 -13.81 -18.72 28.29
N THR A 533 -13.20 -19.91 28.34
CA THR A 533 -12.18 -20.26 27.35
C THR A 533 -12.85 -20.09 25.99
N VAL A 534 -12.39 -19.12 25.20
CA VAL A 534 -12.93 -18.84 23.86
C VAL A 534 -12.63 -20.08 23.01
N ALA A 535 -13.58 -21.01 23.01
CA ALA A 535 -13.53 -22.17 22.14
C ALA A 535 -13.50 -21.66 20.70
N HIS A 536 -12.79 -22.39 19.84
CA HIS A 536 -12.79 -22.11 18.41
C HIS A 536 -14.25 -22.03 17.94
N PRO A 537 -14.65 -21.05 17.11
CA PRO A 537 -16.02 -20.97 16.65
C PRO A 537 -16.51 -22.24 15.97
N HIS A 538 -15.61 -22.98 15.31
CA HIS A 538 -15.85 -24.37 14.87
C HIS A 538 -16.26 -25.33 15.97
N VAL A 539 -15.59 -25.29 17.11
CA VAL A 539 -15.92 -26.17 18.23
C VAL A 539 -17.27 -25.79 18.80
N GLN A 540 -17.55 -24.49 18.96
CA GLN A 540 -18.85 -24.03 19.44
C GLN A 540 -19.98 -24.34 18.45
N ALA A 541 -19.74 -24.13 17.16
CA ALA A 541 -20.69 -24.37 16.11
C ALA A 541 -21.01 -25.84 15.92
N ARG A 542 -19.96 -26.64 15.85
CA ARG A 542 -20.08 -28.07 15.83
C ARG A 542 -20.75 -28.61 17.10
N THR A 543 -20.46 -28.08 18.29
CA THR A 543 -21.10 -28.58 19.52
C THR A 543 -22.59 -28.28 19.55
N VAL A 544 -23.01 -27.08 19.15
CA VAL A 544 -24.43 -26.73 19.07
C VAL A 544 -25.11 -27.53 17.95
N GLY A 545 -24.46 -27.70 16.78
CA GLY A 545 -24.94 -28.59 15.72
C GLY A 545 -25.11 -30.04 16.19
N LEU A 546 -24.10 -30.60 16.88
CA LEU A 546 -24.13 -31.94 17.46
C LEU A 546 -25.26 -32.10 18.50
N ASN A 547 -25.52 -31.09 19.32
CA ASN A 547 -26.62 -31.16 20.31
C ASN A 547 -28.00 -31.16 19.63
N HIS A 548 -28.19 -30.36 18.58
CA HIS A 548 -29.41 -30.37 17.77
C HIS A 548 -29.56 -31.69 17.00
N GLU A 549 -28.46 -32.22 16.47
CA GLU A 549 -28.36 -33.54 15.86
C GLU A 549 -28.75 -34.64 16.87
N GLU A 550 -28.21 -34.64 18.10
CA GLU A 550 -28.55 -35.62 19.13
C GLU A 550 -30.05 -35.61 19.45
N ALA A 551 -30.65 -34.42 19.59
CA ALA A 551 -32.08 -34.27 19.85
C ALA A 551 -32.96 -34.74 18.68
N PHE A 552 -32.52 -34.49 17.44
CA PHE A 552 -33.20 -34.95 16.23
C PHE A 552 -33.05 -36.47 16.06
N LEU A 553 -31.84 -36.99 16.20
CA LEU A 553 -31.50 -38.41 16.12
C LEU A 553 -32.28 -39.22 17.16
N GLU A 554 -32.40 -38.74 18.40
CA GLU A 554 -33.13 -39.48 19.44
C GLU A 554 -34.62 -39.64 19.11
N LYS A 555 -35.25 -38.59 18.54
CA LYS A 555 -36.65 -38.65 18.10
C LYS A 555 -36.84 -39.61 16.92
N PHE A 556 -35.99 -39.51 15.90
CA PHE A 556 -36.14 -40.31 14.68
C PHE A 556 -35.63 -41.75 14.83
N LYS A 557 -34.63 -42.02 15.67
CA LYS A 557 -34.18 -43.39 15.96
C LYS A 557 -35.31 -44.26 16.51
N ARG A 558 -36.13 -43.73 17.42
CA ARG A 558 -37.28 -44.47 17.98
C ARG A 558 -38.27 -44.88 16.88
N PHE A 559 -38.62 -43.96 15.97
CA PHE A 559 -39.48 -44.27 14.83
C PHE A 559 -38.85 -45.30 13.88
N THR A 560 -37.54 -45.19 13.66
CA THR A 560 -36.77 -46.07 12.77
C THR A 560 -36.66 -47.48 13.35
N GLU A 561 -36.44 -47.61 14.66
CA GLU A 561 -36.38 -48.87 15.41
C GLU A 561 -37.75 -49.58 15.40
N ASP A 562 -38.85 -48.83 15.57
CA ASP A 562 -40.21 -49.37 15.49
C ASP A 562 -40.53 -49.87 14.07
N GLU A 563 -40.20 -49.09 13.03
CA GLU A 563 -40.35 -49.50 11.62
C GLU A 563 -39.50 -50.74 11.29
N GLN A 564 -38.25 -50.80 11.78
CA GLN A 564 -37.36 -51.94 11.57
C GLN A 564 -37.87 -53.20 12.27
N THR A 565 -38.33 -53.09 13.52
CA THR A 565 -38.89 -54.23 14.27
C THR A 565 -40.13 -54.79 13.58
N ALA A 566 -40.98 -53.91 13.02
CA ALA A 566 -42.14 -54.32 12.25
C ALA A 566 -41.75 -55.06 10.95
N LEU A 567 -40.68 -54.62 10.28
CA LEU A 567 -40.16 -55.27 9.08
C LEU A 567 -39.50 -56.61 9.36
N GLU A 568 -38.74 -56.75 10.45
CA GLU A 568 -38.18 -58.04 10.88
C GLU A 568 -39.31 -59.05 11.13
N GLY A 569 -40.40 -58.63 11.78
CA GLY A 569 -41.60 -59.45 11.92
C GLY A 569 -42.28 -59.81 10.59
N CYS A 570 -42.25 -58.93 9.59
CA CYS A 570 -42.69 -59.24 8.23
C CYS A 570 -41.77 -60.23 7.52
N ALA A 571 -40.45 -60.07 7.64
CA ALA A 571 -39.45 -60.96 7.04
C ALA A 571 -39.55 -62.37 7.61
N ASP A 572 -39.77 -62.51 8.92
CA ASP A 572 -39.99 -63.80 9.56
C ASP A 572 -41.25 -64.50 9.04
N ARG A 573 -42.34 -63.75 8.78
CA ARG A 573 -43.54 -64.29 8.12
C ARG A 573 -43.28 -64.75 6.69
N VAL A 574 -42.49 -64.00 5.92
CA VAL A 574 -42.11 -64.40 4.55
C VAL A 574 -41.24 -65.66 4.56
N ARG A 575 -40.27 -65.75 5.48
CA ARG A 575 -39.47 -66.96 5.67
C ARG A 575 -40.34 -68.15 6.08
N HIS A 576 -41.29 -67.95 6.98
CA HIS A 576 -42.21 -68.99 7.41
C HIS A 576 -43.07 -69.50 6.23
N THR A 577 -43.70 -68.60 5.49
CA THR A 577 -44.52 -68.95 4.31
C THR A 577 -43.69 -69.62 3.21
N ARG A 578 -42.45 -69.19 2.97
CA ARG A 578 -41.52 -69.87 2.06
C ARG A 578 -41.22 -71.30 2.53
N ASN A 579 -40.88 -71.50 3.80
CA ASN A 579 -40.61 -72.82 4.35
C ASN A 579 -41.87 -73.72 4.32
N GLU A 580 -43.06 -73.15 4.48
CA GLU A 580 -44.32 -73.87 4.33
C GLU A 580 -44.60 -74.26 2.88
N LEU A 581 -44.37 -73.36 1.92
CA LEU A 581 -44.46 -73.62 0.49
C LEU A 581 -43.44 -74.67 0.02
N GLU A 582 -42.22 -74.65 0.56
CA GLU A 582 -41.18 -75.64 0.30
C GLU A 582 -41.60 -77.02 0.84
N ARG A 583 -42.10 -77.09 2.08
CA ARG A 583 -42.67 -78.32 2.67
C ARG A 583 -43.89 -78.84 1.91
N LEU A 584 -44.74 -77.95 1.41
CA LEU A 584 -45.87 -78.31 0.55
C LEU A 584 -45.37 -78.80 -0.81
N GLY A 585 -44.30 -78.19 -1.34
CA GLY A 585 -43.64 -78.62 -2.56
C GLY A 585 -43.09 -80.04 -2.45
N ASP A 586 -42.34 -80.33 -1.39
CA ASP A 586 -41.80 -81.66 -1.10
C ASP A 586 -42.90 -82.71 -0.85
N LYS A 587 -44.06 -82.29 -0.31
CA LYS A 587 -45.18 -83.21 -0.05
C LYS A 587 -45.99 -83.55 -1.28
N TYR A 588 -46.05 -82.66 -2.26
CA TYR A 588 -46.96 -82.80 -3.40
C TYR A 588 -46.26 -83.00 -4.74
N ASP A 589 -44.92 -82.90 -4.83
CA ASP A 589 -44.09 -83.11 -6.05
C ASP A 589 -44.64 -82.44 -7.33
N ASN A 590 -45.49 -81.42 -7.18
CA ASN A 590 -46.25 -80.77 -8.24
C ASN A 590 -45.75 -79.35 -8.50
N THR A 591 -44.66 -78.92 -7.86
CA THR A 591 -44.11 -77.56 -8.01
C THR A 591 -43.66 -77.30 -9.44
N GLU A 592 -43.04 -78.29 -10.10
CA GLU A 592 -42.70 -78.21 -11.53
C GLU A 592 -43.94 -78.23 -12.43
N TYR A 593 -44.96 -79.03 -12.11
CA TYR A 593 -46.19 -79.13 -12.90
C TYR A 593 -47.04 -77.84 -12.83
N VAL A 594 -47.14 -77.22 -11.65
CA VAL A 594 -47.82 -75.93 -11.45
C VAL A 594 -47.01 -74.78 -12.08
N LYS A 595 -45.67 -74.78 -11.96
CA LYS A 595 -44.81 -73.83 -12.67
C LYS A 595 -45.00 -73.92 -14.18
N MET A 596 -45.00 -75.13 -14.75
CA MET A 596 -45.21 -75.38 -16.18
C MET A 596 -46.60 -74.92 -16.66
N LEU A 597 -47.66 -75.16 -15.88
CA LEU A 597 -49.01 -74.70 -16.23
C LEU A 597 -49.17 -73.18 -16.18
N LEU A 598 -48.50 -72.52 -15.22
CA LEU A 598 -48.54 -71.06 -15.09
C LEU A 598 -47.66 -70.36 -16.14
N THR A 599 -46.49 -70.92 -16.49
CA THR A 599 -45.68 -70.41 -17.60
C THR A 599 -46.38 -70.64 -18.94
N GLN A 600 -47.02 -71.79 -19.18
CA GLN A 600 -47.88 -71.98 -20.36
C GLN A 600 -49.01 -70.97 -20.45
N LYS A 601 -49.61 -70.60 -19.30
CA LYS A 601 -50.69 -69.60 -19.27
C LYS A 601 -50.16 -68.18 -19.49
N ALA A 602 -48.98 -67.85 -18.99
CA ALA A 602 -48.30 -66.59 -19.26
C ALA A 602 -47.88 -66.48 -20.74
N ASP A 603 -47.38 -67.56 -21.34
CA ASP A 603 -47.04 -67.65 -22.77
C ASP A 603 -48.30 -67.57 -23.66
N LEU A 604 -49.44 -68.13 -23.22
CA LEU A 604 -50.74 -67.97 -23.89
C LEU A 604 -51.28 -66.54 -23.81
N ILE A 605 -51.02 -65.82 -22.72
CA ILE A 605 -51.41 -64.40 -22.59
C ILE A 605 -50.45 -63.51 -23.41
N ALA A 606 -49.15 -63.82 -23.44
CA ALA A 606 -48.17 -63.12 -24.25
C ALA A 606 -48.38 -63.32 -25.77
N THR A 607 -48.80 -64.52 -26.19
CA THR A 607 -49.19 -64.79 -27.58
C THR A 607 -50.51 -64.11 -27.94
N ALA A 608 -51.49 -64.06 -27.03
CA ALA A 608 -52.73 -63.31 -27.25
C ALA A 608 -52.53 -61.78 -27.32
N THR A 609 -51.53 -61.22 -26.62
CA THR A 609 -51.16 -59.78 -26.70
C THR A 609 -50.29 -59.44 -27.92
N MET A 610 -49.47 -60.38 -28.42
CA MET A 610 -48.78 -60.21 -29.71
C MET A 610 -49.74 -60.31 -30.91
N GLU A 611 -50.79 -61.14 -30.84
CA GLU A 611 -51.83 -61.20 -31.88
C GLU A 611 -52.71 -59.94 -31.92
N THR A 612 -52.93 -59.26 -30.79
CA THR A 612 -53.66 -57.98 -30.75
C THR A 612 -52.79 -56.81 -31.18
N THR A 613 -51.50 -56.76 -30.87
CA THR A 613 -50.62 -55.66 -31.33
C THR A 613 -50.21 -55.76 -32.81
N ALA A 614 -50.29 -56.95 -33.42
CA ALA A 614 -50.24 -57.09 -34.88
C ALA A 614 -51.57 -56.70 -35.57
N SER A 615 -52.63 -56.45 -34.80
CA SER A 615 -53.99 -56.13 -35.27
C SER A 615 -54.71 -55.14 -34.35
N ALA A 616 -54.11 -53.97 -34.04
CA ALA A 616 -54.73 -52.86 -33.30
C ALA A 616 -55.08 -53.09 -31.80
#